data_AF-X1T7R7-F1
#
_entry.id   AF-X1T7R7-F1
#
_cell.length_a   1.000
_cell.length_b   1.000
_cell.length_c   1.000
_cell.angle_alpha   90.00
_cell.angle_beta   90.00
_cell.angle_gamma   90.00
#
_symmetry.space_group_name_H-M   'P 1'
#
loop_
_entity.id
_entity.type
_entity.pdbx_description
1 polymer ?
#
loop_
_entity_poly.entity_id
_entity_poly.type
_entity_poly.pdbx_seq_one_letter_code
_entity_poly.pdbx_strand_id
1 'polypeptide(L)'
;MLLTPDGGIAEEYSDWGGTIGAYPKDHEFISSGSFTLSKVGKYTTWIELLMGSQANPVIVDRYIGELCTVIAELVPEFSELKISSFSKR
;
A
#
# COMPACT_ATOMS: atom_id res chain seq x y z
N MET A 1 -6.02 2.16 -6.30
CA MET A 1 -4.57 2.01 -6.59
C MET A 1 -3.75 2.49 -5.41
N LEU A 2 -2.63 1.82 -5.13
CA LEU A 2 -1.59 2.22 -4.20
C LEU A 2 -0.31 2.54 -4.96
N LEU A 3 0.27 3.69 -4.67
CA LEU A 3 1.51 4.17 -5.29
C LEU A 3 2.68 4.07 -4.32
N THR A 4 3.82 3.61 -4.85
CA THR A 4 5.10 3.59 -4.15
C THR A 4 5.70 4.99 -4.02
N PRO A 5 6.73 5.19 -3.17
CA PRO A 5 7.38 6.50 -3.00
C PRO A 5 8.03 7.07 -4.27
N ASP A 6 8.41 6.21 -5.21
CA ASP A 6 8.95 6.58 -6.53
C ASP A 6 7.86 6.75 -7.61
N GLY A 7 6.58 6.65 -7.24
CA GLY A 7 5.44 6.83 -8.15
C GLY A 7 5.10 5.59 -8.99
N GLY A 8 5.70 4.44 -8.69
CA GLY A 8 5.29 3.14 -9.24
C GLY A 8 3.98 2.64 -8.62
N ILE A 9 3.41 1.60 -9.22
CA ILE A 9 2.17 0.96 -8.72
C ILE A 9 2.56 -0.17 -7.76
N ALA A 10 2.20 -0.03 -6.49
CA ALA A 10 2.33 -1.09 -5.49
C ALA A 10 1.15 -2.08 -5.58
N GLU A 11 -0.04 -1.57 -5.87
CA GLU A 11 -1.25 -2.35 -6.06
C GLU A 11 -2.24 -1.60 -6.96
N GLU A 12 -2.87 -2.31 -7.89
CA GLU A 12 -4.01 -1.81 -8.64
C GLU A 12 -5.16 -2.82 -8.52
N TYR A 13 -6.31 -2.30 -8.09
CA TYR A 13 -7.52 -3.09 -7.94
C TYR A 13 -8.69 -2.27 -8.46
N SER A 14 -9.57 -2.94 -9.20
CA SER A 14 -10.81 -2.38 -9.72
C SER A 14 -11.90 -3.44 -9.60
N ASP A 15 -13.04 -3.02 -9.07
CA ASP A 15 -14.26 -3.82 -9.09
C ASP A 15 -15.38 -3.01 -9.72
N TRP A 16 -16.18 -3.68 -10.56
CA TRP A 16 -17.33 -3.08 -11.21
C TRP A 16 -18.60 -3.78 -10.74
N GLY A 17 -19.22 -3.22 -9.71
CA GLY A 17 -20.60 -3.54 -9.37
C GLY A 17 -21.55 -2.86 -10.34
N GLY A 18 -22.48 -3.61 -10.95
CA GLY A 18 -23.55 -3.02 -11.76
C GLY A 18 -24.51 -2.20 -10.91
N THR A 19 -25.68 -2.74 -10.60
CA THR A 19 -26.50 -2.19 -9.52
C THR A 19 -25.76 -2.39 -8.20
N ILE A 20 -25.68 -1.37 -7.33
CA ILE A 20 -25.25 -1.56 -5.93
C ILE A 20 -26.10 -2.71 -5.37
N GLY A 21 -25.50 -3.89 -5.27
CA GLY A 21 -26.23 -5.11 -4.99
C GLY A 21 -26.95 -4.97 -3.65
N ALA A 22 -28.10 -5.64 -3.50
CA ALA A 22 -28.68 -5.77 -2.17
C ALA A 22 -27.61 -6.36 -1.24
N TYR A 23 -27.53 -5.81 -0.02
CA TYR A 23 -26.74 -6.36 1.08
C TYR A 23 -26.81 -7.91 1.06
N PRO A 24 -25.68 -8.64 1.12
CA PRO A 24 -24.39 -8.24 1.69
C PRO A 24 -23.23 -8.16 0.67
N LYS A 25 -23.49 -7.82 -0.60
CA LYS A 25 -22.41 -7.70 -1.60
C LYS A 25 -21.70 -6.35 -1.46
N ASP A 26 -20.90 -6.22 -0.42
CA ASP A 26 -20.01 -5.08 -0.25
C ASP A 26 -18.91 -5.15 -1.31
N HIS A 27 -18.64 -3.99 -1.93
CA HIS A 27 -17.52 -3.84 -2.85
C HIS A 27 -16.34 -3.26 -2.08
N GLU A 28 -15.20 -3.93 -2.14
CA GLU A 28 -13.98 -3.49 -1.47
C GLU A 28 -13.22 -2.50 -2.36
N PHE A 29 -12.45 -1.60 -1.74
CA PHE A 29 -11.54 -0.69 -2.43
C PHE A 29 -10.09 -1.21 -2.46
N ILE A 30 -9.90 -2.45 -2.01
CA ILE A 30 -8.63 -3.16 -1.92
C ILE A 30 -8.84 -4.55 -2.53
N SER A 31 -7.77 -5.16 -3.06
CA SER A 31 -7.87 -6.56 -3.42
C SER A 31 -7.97 -7.43 -2.16
N SER A 32 -8.44 -8.66 -2.29
CA SER A 32 -8.39 -9.66 -1.21
C SER A 32 -6.96 -10.10 -0.85
N GLY A 33 -5.95 -9.52 -1.51
CA GLY A 33 -4.54 -9.83 -1.33
C GLY A 33 -3.84 -9.00 -0.25
N SER A 34 -2.53 -9.20 -0.16
CA SER A 34 -1.62 -8.34 0.59
C SER A 34 -0.70 -7.64 -0.40
N PHE A 35 -0.38 -6.37 -0.14
CA PHE A 35 0.62 -5.63 -0.89
C PHE A 35 1.91 -5.52 -0.07
N THR A 36 3.05 -5.46 -0.77
CA THR A 36 4.38 -5.39 -0.14
C THR A 36 4.89 -3.96 -0.14
N LEU A 37 5.23 -3.46 1.05
CA LEU A 37 5.91 -2.18 1.25
C LEU A 37 7.43 -2.33 1.02
N SER A 38 7.84 -2.41 -0.24
CA SER A 38 9.22 -2.72 -0.64
C SER A 38 10.20 -1.54 -0.61
N LYS A 39 9.73 -0.32 -0.34
CA LYS A 39 10.52 0.92 -0.43
C LYS A 39 10.37 1.74 0.85
N VAL A 40 11.43 2.42 1.22
CA VAL A 40 11.40 3.47 2.25
C VAL A 40 10.79 4.73 1.61
N GLY A 41 9.90 5.39 2.34
CA GLY A 41 9.25 6.63 1.92
C GLY A 41 7.73 6.57 1.99
N LYS A 42 7.10 7.60 1.43
CA LYS A 42 5.66 7.81 1.48
C LYS A 42 4.91 6.98 0.44
N TYR A 43 3.95 6.19 0.89
CA TYR A 43 3.00 5.49 0.03
C TYR A 43 1.71 6.28 -0.09
N THR A 44 1.14 6.33 -1.28
CA THR A 44 -0.06 7.14 -1.58
C THR A 44 -1.22 6.24 -1.99
N THR A 45 -2.40 6.48 -1.43
CA THR A 45 -3.65 5.89 -1.88
C THR A 45 -4.29 6.76 -2.94
N TRP A 46 -4.77 6.13 -4.01
CA TRP A 46 -5.58 6.75 -5.05
C TRP A 46 -6.83 5.91 -5.23
N ILE A 47 -7.98 6.47 -4.88
CA ILE A 47 -9.28 5.79 -4.93
C ILE A 47 -10.21 6.64 -5.79
N GLU A 48 -10.86 6.00 -6.76
CA GLU A 48 -11.85 6.62 -7.62
C GLU A 48 -13.14 5.81 -7.55
N LEU A 49 -14.26 6.51 -7.36
CA LEU A 49 -15.59 5.93 -7.53
C LEU A 49 -16.09 6.30 -8.93
N LEU A 50 -16.40 5.30 -9.72
CA LEU A 50 -16.91 5.45 -11.08
C LEU A 50 -18.41 5.09 -11.13
N MET A 51 -19.20 5.87 -11.86
CA MET A 51 -20.62 5.58 -12.13
C MET A 51 -20.94 5.72 -13.62
N GLY A 52 -22.05 5.12 -14.05
CA GLY A 52 -22.53 5.18 -15.44
C GLY A 52 -22.37 3.85 -16.18
N SER A 53 -22.16 3.90 -17.49
CA SER A 53 -21.91 2.69 -18.27
C SER A 53 -20.44 2.32 -18.20
N GLN A 54 -20.12 1.02 -18.18
CA GLN A 54 -18.73 0.56 -18.15
C GLN A 54 -17.94 0.98 -19.39
N ALA A 55 -18.62 1.21 -20.53
CA ALA A 55 -18.02 1.70 -21.76
C ALA A 55 -17.71 3.21 -21.73
N ASN A 56 -18.38 3.97 -20.86
CA ASN A 56 -18.14 5.40 -20.68
C ASN A 56 -18.39 5.80 -19.22
N PRO A 57 -17.50 5.37 -18.31
CA PRO A 57 -17.66 5.63 -16.90
C PRO A 57 -17.32 7.08 -16.57
N VAL A 58 -17.98 7.63 -15.56
CA VAL A 58 -17.72 8.98 -15.04
C VAL A 58 -17.16 8.85 -13.63
N ILE A 59 -16.05 9.52 -13.35
CA ILE A 59 -15.51 9.64 -12.00
C ILE A 59 -16.42 10.60 -11.21
N VAL A 60 -17.07 10.09 -10.18
CA VAL A 60 -18.02 10.85 -9.36
C VAL A 60 -17.44 11.23 -8.00
N ASP A 61 -16.44 10.49 -7.55
CA ASP A 61 -15.66 10.84 -6.37
C ASP A 61 -14.22 10.38 -6.55
N ARG A 62 -13.30 11.10 -5.92
CA ARG A 62 -11.87 10.79 -5.94
C ARG A 62 -11.22 11.20 -4.63
N TYR A 63 -10.50 10.26 -4.06
CA TYR A 63 -9.65 10.46 -2.89
C TYR A 63 -8.19 10.16 -3.24
N ILE A 64 -7.31 11.12 -2.93
CA ILE A 64 -5.86 10.94 -3.03
C ILE A 64 -5.27 11.31 -1.67
N GLY A 65 -4.63 10.36 -1.01
CA GLY A 65 -4.15 10.52 0.36
C GLY A 65 -2.86 9.78 0.64
N GLU A 66 -2.25 10.07 1.79
CA GLU A 66 -1.14 9.28 2.29
C GLU A 66 -1.69 8.01 2.94
N LEU A 67 -1.16 6.84 2.55
CA LEU A 67 -1.43 5.60 3.25
C LEU A 67 -0.61 5.55 4.53
N CYS A 68 0.71 5.64 4.37
CA CYS A 68 1.70 5.61 5.42
C CYS A 68 3.06 6.08 4.89
N THR A 69 4.00 6.30 5.81
CA THR A 69 5.41 6.52 5.50
C THR A 69 6.24 5.39 6.09
N VAL A 70 6.92 4.63 5.23
CA VAL A 70 7.86 3.58 5.63
C VAL A 70 9.20 4.22 5.95
N ILE A 71 9.72 3.97 7.15
CA ILE A 71 11.06 4.42 7.55
C ILE A 71 12.04 3.24 7.50
N ALA A 72 13.31 3.53 7.22
CA ALA A 72 14.35 2.51 7.28
C ALA A 72 14.47 1.98 8.70
N GLU A 73 14.55 0.66 8.84
CA GLU A 73 14.86 0.04 10.13
C GLU A 73 16.27 0.46 10.55
N LEU A 74 16.38 1.06 11.74
CA LEU A 74 17.67 1.39 12.34
C LEU A 74 18.30 0.08 12.84
N VAL A 75 19.09 -0.58 12.01
CA VAL A 75 19.93 -1.68 12.47
C VAL A 75 21.00 -1.08 13.38
N PRO A 76 21.05 -1.45 14.68
CA PRO A 76 22.10 -0.96 15.55
C PRO A 76 23.46 -1.38 14.97
N GLU A 77 24.27 -0.39 14.62
CA GLU A 77 25.65 -0.63 14.19
C GLU A 77 26.46 -0.97 15.45
N PHE A 78 26.65 -2.26 15.71
CA PHE A 78 27.55 -2.71 16.77
C PHE A 78 29.00 -2.50 16.31
N SER A 79 29.52 -1.29 16.47
CA SER A 79 30.89 -0.92 16.08
C SER A 79 31.95 -1.36 17.10
N GLU A 80 31.55 -1.80 18.30
CA GLU A 80 32.48 -2.09 19.41
C GLU A 80 32.44 -3.53 19.92
N LEU A 81 32.43 -4.52 19.01
CA LEU A 81 32.75 -5.90 19.41
C LEU A 81 34.25 -6.02 19.71
N LYS A 82 34.64 -5.73 20.96
CA LYS A 82 36.00 -5.89 21.45
C LYS A 82 36.07 -7.02 22.48
N ILE A 83 36.94 -8.00 22.23
CA ILE A 83 37.27 -9.02 23.21
C ILE A 83 38.05 -8.34 24.34
N SER A 84 37.44 -8.19 25.51
CA SER A 84 38.09 -7.58 26.68
C SER A 84 39.07 -8.53 27.39
N SER A 85 38.89 -9.84 27.25
CA SER A 85 39.83 -10.86 27.73
C SER A 85 39.60 -12.21 27.06
N PHE A 86 40.65 -13.02 26.93
CA PHE A 86 40.59 -14.40 26.42
C PHE A 86 41.47 -15.29 27.30
N SER A 87 40.96 -16.46 27.68
CA SER A 87 41.69 -17.49 28.43
C SER A 87 41.55 -18.82 27.73
N LYS A 88 42.69 -19.49 27.50
CA LYS A 88 42.76 -20.84 26.95
C LYS A 88 43.15 -21.79 28.08
N ARG A 89 42.38 -22.86 28.26
CA ARG A 89 42.73 -23.96 29.17
C ARG A 89 43.94 -24.73 28.65
#